data_AF-A0A8I1Y2I1-F1
#
_entry.id   AF-A0A8I1Y2I1-F1
#
_cell.length_a   1.000
_cell.length_b   1.000
_cell.length_c   1.000
_cell.angle_alpha   90.00
_cell.angle_beta   90.00
_cell.angle_gamma   90.00
#
_symmetry.space_group_name_H-M   'P 1'
#
loop_
_entity.id
_entity.type
_entity.pdbx_description
1 polymer ?
#
loop_
_entity_poly.entity_id
_entity_poly.type
_entity_poly.pdbx_seq_one_letter_code
_entity_poly.pdbx_strand_id
1 'polypeptide(L)' 'MCEKCIELDRRIKHYQKLSSFVTDQTAQEGIRFLIAKYCADKKAIHPDQG' A
#
# COMPACT_ATOMS: atom_id res chain seq x y z
N MET A 1 0.81 -14.09 -8.71
CA MET A 1 0.71 -13.21 -7.52
C MET A 1 1.45 -13.90 -6.38
N CYS A 2 2.71 -13.52 -6.12
CA CYS A 2 3.56 -14.19 -5.13
C CYS A 2 3.22 -13.80 -3.68
N GLU A 3 3.71 -14.53 -2.69
CA GLU A 3 3.48 -14.28 -1.25
C GLU A 3 3.80 -12.82 -0.85
N LYS A 4 4.89 -12.25 -1.38
CA LYS A 4 5.23 -10.82 -1.20
C LYS A 4 4.15 -9.87 -1.71
N CYS A 5 3.55 -10.15 -2.87
CA CYS A 5 2.44 -9.35 -3.38
C CYS A 5 1.22 -9.44 -2.47
N ILE A 6 0.94 -10.62 -1.92
CA ILE A 6 -0.19 -10.84 -0.99
C ILE A 6 0.03 -10.06 0.30
N GLU A 7 1.25 -10.07 0.85
CA GLU A 7 1.60 -9.26 2.01
C GLU A 7 1.49 -7.75 1.75
N LEU A 8 1.97 -7.28 0.60
CA LEU A 8 1.84 -5.88 0.19
C LEU A 8 0.37 -5.47 0.02
N ASP A 9 -0.45 -6.32 -0.60
CA ASP A 9 -1.89 -6.09 -0.74
C ASP A 9 -2.59 -6.01 0.63
N ARG A 10 -2.23 -6.91 1.56
CA ARG A 10 -2.74 -6.87 2.94
C ARG A 10 -2.35 -5.58 3.65
N ARG A 11 -1.11 -5.12 3.51
CA ARG A 11 -0.65 -3.84 4.09
C ARG A 11 -1.39 -2.66 3.47
N ILE A 12 -1.56 -2.62 2.15
CA ILE A 12 -2.33 -1.57 1.46
C ILE A 12 -3.77 -1.52 1.98
N LYS A 13 -4.46 -2.67 2.08
CA LYS A 13 -5.82 -2.73 2.63
C LYS A 13 -5.88 -2.29 4.08
N HIS A 14 -4.90 -2.66 4.90
CA HIS A 14 -4.81 -2.23 6.28
C HIS A 14 -4.68 -0.70 6.39
N TYR A 15 -3.79 -0.10 5.60
CA TYR A 15 -3.60 1.36 5.59
C TYR A 15 -4.80 2.11 5.00
N GLN A 16 -5.45 1.58 3.97
CA GLN A 16 -6.72 2.15 3.47
C GLN A 16 -7.79 2.13 4.55
N LYS A 17 -7.95 1.01 5.25
CA LYS A 17 -8.88 0.90 6.37
C LYS A 17 -8.52 1.92 7.46
N LEU A 18 -7.25 2.02 7.83
CA LEU A 18 -6.77 2.98 8.82
C LEU A 18 -7.05 4.43 8.42
N SER A 19 -6.88 4.81 7.15
CA SER A 19 -7.20 6.17 6.68
C SER A 19 -8.68 6.54 6.83
N SER A 20 -9.58 5.55 6.86
CA SER A 20 -11.01 5.79 7.12
C SER A 20 -11.30 6.12 8.59
N PHE A 21 -10.41 5.76 9.52
CA PHE A 21 -10.56 6.04 10.96
C PHE A 21 -9.73 7.24 11.42
N VAL A 22 -8.72 7.61 10.64
CA VAL A 22 -7.82 8.73 10.95
C VAL A 22 -8.36 10.00 10.31
N THR A 23 -8.64 11.01 11.14
CA THR A 23 -9.08 12.35 10.71
C THR A 23 -7.93 13.36 10.62
N ASP A 24 -6.77 13.03 11.20
CA ASP A 24 -5.58 13.87 11.12
C ASP A 24 -5.04 13.91 9.69
N GLN A 25 -4.94 15.11 9.12
CA GLN A 25 -4.54 15.31 7.72
C GLN A 25 -3.09 14.87 7.47
N THR A 26 -2.18 15.11 8.41
CA THR A 26 -0.77 14.70 8.29
C THR A 26 -0.66 13.19 8.23
N ALA A 27 -1.40 12.49 9.08
CA ALA A 27 -1.44 11.04 9.09
C ALA A 27 -2.13 10.47 7.83
N GLN A 28 -3.18 11.11 7.32
CA GLN A 28 -3.80 10.73 6.04
C GLN A 28 -2.81 10.87 4.86
N GLU A 29 -2.04 11.95 4.79
CA GLU A 29 -0.99 12.13 3.78
C GLU A 29 0.11 11.08 3.91
N GLY A 30 0.58 10.81 5.13
CA GLY A 30 1.55 9.75 5.40
C GLY A 30 1.04 8.37 4.97
N ILE A 31 -0.22 8.05 5.27
CA ILE A 31 -0.87 6.81 4.84
C ILE A 31 -0.94 6.73 3.32
N ARG A 32 -1.31 7.83 2.64
CA ARG A 32 -1.37 7.89 1.18
C ARG A 32 0.01 7.65 0.55
N PHE A 33 1.06 8.22 1.13
CA PHE A 33 2.44 7.99 0.71
C PHE A 33 2.87 6.52 0.86
N LEU A 34 2.54 5.91 2.01
CA LEU A 34 2.83 4.50 2.26
C LEU A 34 2.12 3.58 1.26
N ILE A 35 0.84 3.82 0.97
CA ILE A 35 0.08 3.06 -0.03
C ILE A 35 0.71 3.19 -1.41
N ALA A 36 1.08 4.42 -1.82
CA ALA A 36 1.73 4.66 -3.11
C ALA A 36 3.08 3.93 -3.21
N LYS A 37 3.88 3.95 -2.14
CA LYS A 37 5.15 3.21 -2.07
C LYS A 37 4.94 1.70 -2.20
N TYR A 38 4.00 1.12 -1.46
CA TYR A 38 3.71 -0.32 -1.56
C TYR A 38 3.17 -0.73 -2.94
N CYS A 39 2.42 0.14 -3.61
CA CYS A 39 1.98 -0.09 -4.99
C CYS A 39 3.16 -0.08 -5.97
N ALA A 40 4.11 0.85 -5.79
CA ALA A 40 5.34 0.91 -6.59
C ALA A 40 6.24 -0.32 -6.34
N ASP A 41 6.45 -0.71 -5.08
CA ASP A 41 7.15 -1.94 -4.70
C ASP A 41 6.51 -3.18 -5.34
N LYS A 42 5.17 -3.26 -5.33
CA LYS A 42 4.44 -4.37 -5.96
C LYS A 42 4.68 -4.44 -7.48
N LYS A 43 4.77 -3.29 -8.17
CA LYS A 43 5.17 -3.23 -9.58
C LYS A 43 6.64 -3.59 -9.79
N ALA A 44 7.53 -3.15 -8.89
CA ALA A 44 8.97 -3.41 -8.99
C ALA A 44 9.34 -4.88 -8.73
N ILE A 45 8.56 -5.60 -7.91
CA ILE A 45 8.78 -7.02 -7.60
C ILE A 45 8.40 -7.94 -8.77
N HIS A 46 7.50 -7.51 -9.66
CA HIS A 46 7.12 -8.25 -10.86
C HIS A 46 7.30 -7.39 -12.12
N PRO A 47 8.53 -7.25 -12.64
CA PRO A 47 8.77 -6.64 -13.95
C PRO A 47 8.29 -7.53 -15.11
N ASP A 48 7.95 -8.80 -14.86
CA ASP A 48 7.66 -9.85 -15.85
C ASP A 48 6.22 -10.39 -15.75
N GLN A 49 5.24 -9.49 -15.61
CA GLN A 49 3.84 -9.73 -15.99
C GLN A 49 3.30 -8.54 -16.79
N GLY A 50 4.18 -7.98 -17.63
CA GLY A 50 3.85 -6.99 -18.65
C GLY A 50 3.24 -7.65 -19.88
#